data_AF-A0A965ATX1-F1
#
_entry.id   AF-A0A965ATX1-F1
#
_cell.length_a   1.000
_cell.length_b   1.000
_cell.length_c   1.000
_cell.angle_alpha   90.00
_cell.angle_beta   90.00
_cell.angle_gamma   90.00
#
_symmetry.space_group_name_H-M   'P 1'
#
loop_
_entity.id
_entity.type
_entity.pdbx_description
1 polymer ?
#
loop_
_entity_poly.entity_id
_entity_poly.type
_entity_poly.pdbx_seq_one_letter_code
_entity_poly.pdbx_strand_id
1 'polypeptide(L)'
;MIQVQQSALELFKKKNADYGDAFAKFGTIGVLMRIEDKIQRSLSITKQGITLVDDERIRDTLIDLHNYAAMAVMLLDEDEKGEK
;
A
#
# COMPACT_ATOMS: atom_id res chain seq x y z
N MET A 1 -10.18 -12.25 -11.27
CA MET A 1 -8.70 -12.25 -11.19
C MET A 1 -8.10 -11.03 -11.91
N ILE A 2 -8.23 -10.92 -13.24
CA ILE A 2 -7.67 -9.81 -14.03
C ILE A 2 -8.19 -8.44 -13.58
N GLN A 3 -9.50 -8.34 -13.29
CA GLN A 3 -10.12 -7.08 -12.86
C GLN A 3 -9.52 -6.54 -11.55
N VAL A 4 -9.14 -7.40 -10.61
CA VAL A 4 -8.51 -6.97 -9.34
C VAL A 4 -7.13 -6.37 -9.61
N GLN A 5 -6.33 -7.02 -10.46
CA GLN A 5 -5.00 -6.54 -10.84
C GLN A 5 -5.07 -5.22 -11.61
N GLN A 6 -6.03 -5.07 -12.53
CA GLN A 6 -6.24 -3.81 -13.24
C GLN A 6 -6.63 -2.68 -12.30
N SER A 7 -7.60 -2.90 -11.39
CA SER A 7 -7.98 -1.89 -10.41
C SER A 7 -6.84 -1.55 -9.45
N ALA A 8 -6.06 -2.54 -9.01
CA ALA A 8 -4.90 -2.32 -8.16
C ALA A 8 -3.83 -1.49 -8.86
N LEU A 9 -3.54 -1.79 -10.13
CA LEU A 9 -2.58 -1.04 -10.96
C LEU A 9 -2.99 0.42 -11.15
N GLU A 10 -4.27 0.70 -11.43
CA GLU A 10 -4.73 2.09 -11.55
C GLU A 10 -4.62 2.83 -10.22
N LEU A 11 -4.93 2.17 -9.10
CA LEU A 11 -4.73 2.75 -7.77
C LEU A 11 -3.25 2.94 -7.44
N PHE A 12 -2.38 2.02 -7.86
CA PHE A 12 -0.93 2.10 -7.67
C PHE A 12 -0.39 3.34 -8.37
N LYS A 13 -0.74 3.56 -9.65
CA LYS A 13 -0.32 4.73 -10.41
C LYS A 13 -0.71 6.03 -9.71
N LYS A 14 -1.96 6.10 -9.23
CA LYS A 14 -2.46 7.27 -8.50
C LYS A 14 -1.66 7.51 -7.22
N LYS A 15 -1.50 6.48 -6.37
CA LYS A 15 -0.76 6.61 -5.11
C LYS A 15 0.73 6.90 -5.33
N ASN A 16 1.33 6.37 -6.39
CA ASN A 16 2.72 6.67 -6.73
C ASN A 16 2.89 8.13 -7.14
N ALA A 17 1.92 8.70 -7.88
CA ALA A 17 1.92 10.13 -8.18
C ALA A 17 1.72 10.99 -6.91
N ASP A 18 0.87 10.53 -5.97
CA ASP A 18 0.57 11.27 -4.75
C ASP A 18 1.72 11.21 -3.70
N TYR A 19 2.45 10.09 -3.64
CA TYR A 19 3.37 9.78 -2.53
C TYR A 19 4.76 9.25 -2.96
N GLY A 20 5.03 9.10 -4.26
CA GLY A 20 6.27 8.49 -4.76
C GLY A 20 7.52 9.16 -4.20
N ASP A 21 7.56 10.48 -4.19
CA ASP A 21 8.68 11.26 -3.62
C ASP A 21 8.82 11.05 -2.11
N ALA A 22 7.71 10.88 -1.38
CA ALA A 22 7.75 10.60 0.04
C ALA A 22 8.32 9.21 0.31
N PHE A 23 7.95 8.21 -0.50
CA PHE A 23 8.49 6.87 -0.37
C PHE A 23 9.97 6.80 -0.76
N ALA A 24 10.40 7.48 -1.81
CA ALA A 24 11.81 7.61 -2.16
C ALA A 24 12.63 8.24 -1.02
N LYS A 25 12.08 9.24 -0.34
CA LYS A 25 12.75 9.91 0.79
C LYS A 25 12.96 9.01 2.01
N PHE A 26 11.99 8.17 2.35
CA PHE A 26 12.05 7.30 3.53
C PHE A 26 12.51 5.87 3.21
N GLY A 27 12.69 5.56 1.92
CA GLY A 27 13.04 4.26 1.41
C GLY A 27 12.04 3.17 1.77
N THR A 28 12.47 1.92 1.60
CA THR A 28 11.69 0.71 1.87
C THR A 28 11.16 0.65 3.31
N ILE A 29 11.91 1.18 4.28
CA ILE A 29 11.49 1.24 5.70
C ILE A 29 10.24 2.10 5.87
N GLY A 30 10.18 3.26 5.21
CA GLY A 30 9.00 4.13 5.25
C GLY A 30 7.75 3.44 4.70
N VAL A 31 7.91 2.60 3.68
CA VAL A 31 6.80 1.80 3.12
C VAL A 31 6.32 0.72 4.11
N LEU A 32 7.25 0.03 4.79
CA LEU A 32 6.91 -0.97 5.81
C LEU A 32 6.13 -0.38 6.98
N MET A 33 6.50 0.83 7.44
CA MET A 33 5.74 1.53 8.48
C MET A 33 4.28 1.81 8.04
N ARG A 34 4.07 2.22 6.79
CA ARG A 34 2.70 2.45 6.27
C ARG A 34 1.88 1.18 6.17
N ILE A 35 2.52 0.05 5.86
CA ILE A 35 1.89 -1.27 5.89
C ILE A 35 1.45 -1.61 7.31
N GLU A 36 2.32 -1.43 8.30
CA GLU A 36 2.01 -1.68 9.71
C GLU A 36 0.82 -0.83 10.18
N ASP A 37 0.85 0.49 9.95
CA ASP A 37 -0.24 1.40 10.31
C ASP A 37 -1.59 0.96 9.74
N LYS A 38 -1.61 0.52 8.47
CA LYS A 38 -2.83 0.11 7.78
C LYS A 38 -3.36 -1.22 8.33
N ILE A 39 -2.49 -2.15 8.66
CA ILE A 39 -2.84 -3.43 9.31
C ILE A 39 -3.43 -3.16 10.70
N GLN A 40 -2.76 -2.36 11.53
CA GLN A 40 -3.22 -2.07 12.89
C GLN A 40 -4.59 -1.38 12.90
N ARG A 41 -4.80 -0.43 11.99
CA ARG A 41 -6.11 0.23 11.82
C ARG A 41 -7.21 -0.79 11.47
N SER A 42 -6.93 -1.69 10.53
CA SER A 42 -7.92 -2.68 10.06
C SER A 42 -8.25 -3.72 11.14
N LEU A 43 -7.25 -4.13 11.93
CA LEU A 43 -7.44 -5.03 13.07
C LEU A 43 -8.22 -4.36 14.21
N SER A 44 -8.00 -3.06 14.45
CA SER A 44 -8.71 -2.29 15.46
C SER A 44 -10.21 -2.18 15.14
N ILE A 45 -10.55 -1.85 13.89
CA ILE A 45 -11.94 -1.79 13.39
C ILE A 45 -12.63 -3.15 13.55
N THR A 46 -11.96 -4.22 13.11
CA THR A 46 -12.50 -5.60 13.22
C THR A 46 -12.82 -5.99 14.67
N LYS A 47 -12.03 -5.54 15.65
CA LYS A 47 -12.25 -5.85 17.09
C LYS A 47 -13.40 -5.08 17.72
N GLN A 48 -13.77 -3.91 17.19
CA GLN A 48 -14.79 -3.02 17.77
C GLN A 48 -16.21 -3.30 17.26
N GLY A 49 -16.39 -4.22 16.30
CA GLY A 49 -17.71 -4.69 15.86
C GLY A 49 -18.59 -3.64 15.17
N ILE A 50 -17.98 -2.65 14.50
CA ILE A 50 -18.67 -1.55 13.82
C ILE A 50 -19.23 -2.03 12.47
N THR A 51 -20.34 -2.77 12.48
CA THR A 51 -20.84 -3.50 11.30
C THR A 51 -21.78 -2.72 10.37
N LEU A 52 -21.68 -1.38 10.25
CA LEU A 52 -22.75 -0.62 9.55
C LEU A 52 -22.31 0.45 8.53
N VAL A 53 -21.02 0.79 8.41
CA VAL A 53 -20.53 1.74 7.38
C VAL A 53 -19.25 1.22 6.68
N ASP A 54 -18.86 -0.01 6.98
CA ASP A 54 -17.49 -0.56 6.95
C ASP A 54 -17.00 -1.07 5.58
N ASP A 55 -17.50 -0.44 4.52
CA ASP A 55 -17.19 -0.80 3.14
C ASP A 55 -16.12 0.05 2.47
N GLU A 56 -15.38 0.88 3.23
CA GLU A 56 -13.93 0.95 3.01
C GLU A 56 -13.37 -0.42 3.47
N ARG A 57 -13.76 -1.42 2.70
CA ARG A 57 -13.81 -2.84 3.05
C ARG A 57 -12.38 -3.24 3.37
N ILE A 58 -12.22 -4.26 4.21
CA ILE A 58 -10.97 -5.04 4.30
C ILE A 58 -10.30 -5.27 2.93
N ARG A 59 -11.11 -5.38 1.86
CA ARG A 59 -10.69 -5.39 0.45
C ARG A 59 -9.81 -4.20 0.05
N ASP A 60 -10.19 -2.97 0.36
CA ASP A 60 -9.44 -1.77 -0.01
C ASP A 60 -8.15 -1.67 0.78
N THR A 61 -8.17 -2.06 2.06
CA THR A 61 -6.93 -2.28 2.84
C THR A 61 -6.03 -3.30 2.14
N LEU A 62 -6.55 -4.45 1.73
CA LEU A 62 -5.74 -5.48 1.09
C LEU A 62 -5.16 -5.02 -0.25
N ILE A 63 -5.89 -4.20 -1.02
CA ILE A 63 -5.35 -3.59 -2.25
C ILE A 63 -4.29 -2.55 -1.92
N ASP A 64 -4.48 -1.73 -0.88
CA ASP A 64 -3.46 -0.78 -0.42
C ASP A 64 -2.17 -1.49 -0.01
N LEU A 65 -2.27 -2.59 0.75
CA LEU A 65 -1.13 -3.40 1.17
C LEU A 65 -0.41 -4.01 -0.04
N HIS A 66 -1.15 -4.53 -1.02
CA HIS A 66 -0.58 -5.02 -2.28
C HIS A 66 0.21 -3.93 -3.01
N ASN A 67 -0.34 -2.72 -3.12
CA ASN A 67 0.32 -1.61 -3.80
C ASN A 67 1.54 -1.09 -3.04
N TYR A 68 1.48 -1.03 -1.71
CA TYR A 68 2.66 -0.66 -0.90
C TYR A 68 3.78 -1.70 -1.04
N ALA A 69 3.46 -2.99 -1.04
CA ALA A 69 4.46 -4.02 -1.31
C ALA A 69 5.10 -3.84 -2.70
N ALA A 70 4.30 -3.54 -3.74
CA ALA A 70 4.83 -3.26 -5.07
C ALA A 70 5.75 -2.02 -5.11
N MET A 71 5.40 -0.96 -4.38
CA MET A 71 6.24 0.25 -4.27
C MET A 71 7.55 -0.03 -3.56
N ALA A 72 7.54 -0.83 -2.49
CA ALA A 72 8.74 -1.25 -1.79
C ALA A 72 9.70 -2.00 -2.72
N VAL A 73 9.18 -2.93 -3.53
CA VAL A 73 10.00 -3.66 -4.52
C VAL A 73 10.55 -2.71 -5.58
N MET A 74 9.72 -1.78 -6.09
CA MET A 74 10.16 -0.79 -7.07
C MET A 74 11.33 0.07 -6.54
N LEU A 75 11.28 0.49 -5.28
CA LEU A 75 12.38 1.24 -4.65
C LEU A 75 13.65 0.41 -4.52
N LEU A 76 13.54 -0.86 -4.09
CA LEU A 76 14.70 -1.76 -4.03
C LEU A 76 15.34 -1.94 -5.41
N ASP A 77 14.52 -2.11 -6.46
CA ASP A 77 15.00 -2.25 -7.85
C ASP A 77 15.62 -0.95 -8.40
N GLU A 78 15.21 0.22 -7.91
CA GLU A 78 15.80 1.52 -8.26
C GLU A 78 17.15 1.73 -7.56
N ASP A 79 17.24 1.41 -6.27
CA ASP A 79 18.48 1.46 -5.50
C ASP A 79 19.55 0.54 -6.12
N GLU A 80 19.19 -0.70 -6.47
CA GLU A 80 20.09 -1.65 -7.16
C GLU A 80 20.59 -1.17 -8.53
N LYS A 81 19.83 -0.29 -9.20
CA LYS A 81 20.24 0.32 -10.48
C LYS A 81 21.08 1.57 -10.30
N GLY A 82 20.89 2.31 -9.21
CA GLY A 82 21.73 3.46 -8.85
C GLY A 82 23.11 3.08 -8.31
N GLU A 83 23.26 1.85 -7.82
CA GLU A 83 24.54 1.27 -7.37
C GLU A 83 25.38 0.63 -8.50
N LYS A 84 24.86 0.58 -9.74
CA LYS A 84 25.59 0.13 -10.94
C LYS A 84 26.12 1.30 -11.77
#